data_AF-M1ZN33-F1
#
_entry.id   AF-M1ZN33-F1
#
_cell.length_a   1.000
_cell.length_b   1.000
_cell.length_c   1.000
_cell.angle_alpha   90.00
_cell.angle_beta   90.00
_cell.angle_gamma   90.00
#
_symmetry.space_group_name_H-M   'P 1'
#
loop_
_entity.id
_entity.type
_entity.pdbx_description
1 polymer ?
#
loop_
_entity_poly.entity_id
_entity_poly.type
_entity_poly.pdbx_seq_one_letter_code
_entity_poly.pdbx_strand_id
1 'polypeptide(L)'
;PEHEMEKVLFAVDELTGLIGAAARMRPSKSVMDMEVSSLKKKFKDKKFAAGCSRDVIKQGAETLGWELNKLFEEAILAMRSCEEHINNEMEAYTKN
;
A
#
# COMPACT_ATOMS: atom_id res chain seq x y z
N PRO A 1 19.45 -1.11 -0.92
CA PRO A 1 18.94 -2.48 -1.18
C PRO A 1 19.62 -3.04 -2.43
N GLU A 2 20.24 -4.21 -2.32
CA GLU A 2 21.01 -4.86 -3.39
C GLU A 2 20.19 -5.97 -4.06
N HIS A 3 19.57 -6.83 -3.26
CA HIS A 3 18.75 -7.94 -3.71
C HIS A 3 17.31 -7.52 -4.02
N GLU A 4 16.63 -8.26 -4.90
CA GLU A 4 15.27 -7.94 -5.36
C GLU A 4 14.27 -7.85 -4.20
N MET A 5 14.29 -8.81 -3.27
CA MET A 5 13.40 -8.81 -2.10
C MET A 5 13.58 -7.54 -1.24
N GLU A 6 14.82 -7.09 -1.03
CA GLU A 6 15.09 -5.86 -0.27
C GLU A 6 14.54 -4.63 -0.99
N LYS A 7 14.66 -4.59 -2.32
CA LYS A 7 14.14 -3.49 -3.14
C LYS A 7 12.61 -3.44 -3.08
N VAL A 8 11.96 -4.60 -3.16
CA VAL A 8 10.50 -4.72 -3.03
C VAL A 8 10.07 -4.28 -1.64
N LEU A 9 10.67 -4.83 -0.57
CA LEU A 9 10.36 -4.46 0.82
C LEU A 9 10.53 -2.95 1.06
N PHE A 10 11.63 -2.37 0.59
CA PHE A 10 11.86 -0.94 0.67
C PHE A 10 10.79 -0.11 -0.06
N ALA A 11 10.34 -0.56 -1.23
CA ALA A 11 9.34 0.17 -2.02
C ALA A 11 7.93 0.10 -1.42
N VAL A 12 7.56 -1.02 -0.79
CA VAL A 12 6.19 -1.25 -0.32
C VAL A 12 5.95 -0.85 1.13
N ASP A 13 6.98 -0.76 1.97
CA ASP A 13 6.83 -0.45 3.41
C ASP A 13 6.01 0.84 3.64
N GLU A 14 6.48 1.95 3.10
CA GLU A 14 5.79 3.24 3.21
C GLU A 14 4.48 3.30 2.39
N LEU A 15 4.44 2.59 1.27
CA LEU A 15 3.29 2.59 0.37
C LEU A 15 2.09 1.88 0.98
N THR A 16 2.30 0.74 1.63
CA THR A 16 1.22 -0.03 2.27
C THR A 16 0.58 0.76 3.42
N GLY A 17 1.36 1.54 4.17
CA GLY A 17 0.82 2.49 5.16
C GLY A 17 -0.10 3.54 4.54
N LEU A 18 0.29 4.13 3.41
CA LEU A 18 -0.55 5.06 2.64
C LEU A 18 -1.82 4.37 2.11
N ILE A 19 -1.71 3.17 1.52
CA ILE A 19 -2.87 2.41 1.00
C ILE A 19 -3.84 2.08 2.14
N GLY A 20 -3.34 1.58 3.27
CA GLY A 20 -4.16 1.26 4.44
C GLY A 20 -4.88 2.47 5.01
N ALA A 21 -4.21 3.62 5.10
CA ALA A 21 -4.86 4.87 5.48
C ALA A 21 -5.96 5.26 4.49
N ALA A 22 -5.73 5.06 3.18
CA ALA A 22 -6.71 5.39 2.14
C ALA A 22 -7.93 4.46 2.20
N ALA A 23 -7.71 3.16 2.45
CA ALA A 23 -8.75 2.17 2.61
C ALA A 23 -9.71 2.55 3.75
N ARG A 24 -9.16 3.00 4.90
CA ARG A 24 -9.95 3.45 6.05
C ARG A 24 -10.86 4.65 5.78
N MET A 25 -10.58 5.45 4.75
CA MET A 25 -11.45 6.56 4.34
C MET A 25 -12.61 6.12 3.45
N ARG A 26 -12.59 4.90 2.92
CA ARG A 26 -13.65 4.39 2.04
C ARG A 26 -14.84 3.91 2.89
N PRO A 27 -16.08 3.99 2.38
CA PRO A 27 -17.23 3.41 3.08
C PRO A 27 -17.07 1.92 3.38
N SER A 28 -16.43 1.17 2.48
CA SER A 28 -16.07 -0.25 2.62
C SER A 28 -15.03 -0.51 3.71
N LYS A 29 -14.23 0.50 4.09
CA LYS A 29 -13.02 0.39 4.93
C LYS A 29 -12.00 -0.64 4.42
N SER A 30 -12.02 -0.94 3.12
CA SER A 30 -11.32 -2.07 2.49
C SER A 30 -10.44 -1.62 1.33
N VAL A 31 -9.42 -2.41 0.97
CA VAL A 31 -8.67 -2.24 -0.28
C VAL A 31 -9.34 -2.91 -1.47
N MET A 32 -10.38 -3.73 -1.25
CA MET A 32 -11.07 -4.47 -2.31
C MET A 32 -11.64 -3.55 -3.40
N ASP A 33 -12.13 -2.36 -3.03
CA ASP A 33 -12.66 -1.36 -3.97
C ASP A 33 -11.68 -0.20 -4.25
N MET A 34 -10.39 -0.35 -3.90
CA MET A 34 -9.37 0.68 -4.09
C MET A 34 -8.85 0.75 -5.53
N GLU A 35 -9.06 1.90 -6.19
CA GLU A 35 -8.53 2.15 -7.52
C GLU A 35 -7.22 2.96 -7.50
N VAL A 36 -6.28 2.65 -8.41
CA VAL A 36 -4.99 3.35 -8.56
C VAL A 36 -5.18 4.87 -8.69
N SER A 37 -6.23 5.31 -9.40
CA SER A 37 -6.56 6.73 -9.59
C SER A 37 -6.90 7.43 -8.26
N SER A 38 -7.55 6.72 -7.34
CA SER A 38 -7.88 7.24 -5.99
C SER A 38 -6.63 7.34 -5.14
N LEU A 39 -5.78 6.30 -5.16
CA LEU A 39 -4.51 6.29 -4.45
C LEU A 39 -3.58 7.39 -4.94
N LYS A 40 -3.50 7.61 -6.26
CA LYS A 40 -2.67 8.66 -6.86
C LYS A 40 -3.04 10.07 -6.38
N LYS A 41 -4.33 10.33 -6.12
CA LYS A 41 -4.78 11.60 -5.51
C LYS A 41 -4.27 11.72 -4.07
N LYS A 42 -4.38 10.65 -3.27
CA LYS A 42 -3.89 10.59 -1.89
C LYS A 42 -2.38 10.71 -1.78
N PHE A 43 -1.64 10.10 -2.71
CA PHE A 43 -0.19 10.21 -2.79
C PHE A 43 0.28 11.66 -3.03
N LYS A 44 -0.42 12.42 -3.87
CA LYS A 44 -0.11 13.83 -4.13
C LYS A 44 -0.39 14.75 -2.94
N ASP A 45 -1.35 14.37 -2.09
CA ASP A 45 -1.65 15.09 -0.86
C ASP A 45 -0.62 14.74 0.22
N LYS A 46 0.36 15.62 0.41
CA LYS A 46 1.42 15.43 1.41
C LYS A 46 0.91 15.47 2.86
N LYS A 47 -0.28 16.02 3.12
CA LYS A 47 -0.88 16.03 4.48
C LYS A 47 -1.57 14.71 4.78
N PHE A 48 -2.08 14.04 3.77
CA PHE A 48 -2.70 12.73 3.92
C PHE A 48 -1.62 11.69 4.26
N ALA A 49 -1.83 10.91 5.32
CA ALA A 49 -0.86 9.93 5.81
C ALA A 49 0.57 10.52 5.86
N ALA A 50 0.73 11.65 6.55
CA ALA A 50 1.97 12.45 6.58
C ALA A 50 3.17 11.69 7.16
N GLY A 51 2.94 10.62 7.93
CA GLY A 51 3.99 9.71 8.38
C GLY A 51 4.60 8.87 7.25
N CYS A 52 3.93 8.74 6.11
CA CYS A 52 4.41 7.96 4.99
C CYS A 52 5.25 8.79 4.03
N SER A 53 6.53 8.47 3.86
CA SER A 53 7.45 9.25 3.03
C SER A 53 7.17 9.08 1.52
N ARG A 54 6.75 10.17 0.85
CA ARG A 54 6.50 10.17 -0.60
C ARG A 54 7.78 10.01 -1.41
N ASP A 55 8.91 10.45 -0.87
CA ASP A 55 10.19 10.36 -1.56
C ASP A 55 10.79 8.95 -1.44
N VAL A 56 10.59 8.26 -0.31
CA VAL A 56 10.93 6.83 -0.18
C VAL A 56 10.13 5.98 -1.17
N ILE A 57 8.81 6.22 -1.30
CA ILE A 57 7.98 5.50 -2.27
C ILE A 57 8.48 5.71 -3.71
N LYS A 58 8.85 6.94 -4.09
CA LYS A 58 9.42 7.22 -5.42
C LYS A 58 10.76 6.52 -5.61
N GLN A 59 11.66 6.63 -4.64
CA GLN A 59 12.96 5.99 -4.69
C GLN A 59 12.83 4.47 -4.80
N GLY A 60 11.85 3.87 -4.11
CA GLY A 60 11.54 2.45 -4.23
C GLY A 60 11.11 2.06 -5.63
N ALA A 61 10.20 2.82 -6.24
CA ALA A 61 9.79 2.61 -7.64
C ALA A 61 10.97 2.73 -8.61
N GLU A 62 11.78 3.79 -8.48
CA GLU A 62 12.99 4.02 -9.29
C GLU A 62 14.00 2.87 -9.15
N THR A 63 14.22 2.39 -7.92
CA THR A 63 15.15 1.29 -7.62
C THR A 63 14.71 -0.03 -8.25
N LEU A 64 13.40 -0.25 -8.38
CA LEU A 64 12.81 -1.39 -9.07
C LEU A 64 12.74 -1.19 -10.60
N GLY A 65 13.04 0.02 -11.11
CA GLY A 65 12.83 0.37 -12.51
C GLY A 65 11.34 0.39 -12.90
N TRP A 66 10.46 0.69 -11.95
CA TRP A 66 9.01 0.66 -12.13
C TRP A 66 8.44 2.07 -12.17
N GLU A 67 7.40 2.23 -12.99
CA GLU A 67 6.52 3.40 -12.90
C GLU A 67 5.74 3.38 -11.59
N LEU A 68 5.50 4.55 -10.99
CA LEU A 68 4.71 4.67 -9.76
C LEU A 68 3.32 4.03 -9.88
N ASN A 69 2.68 4.18 -11.05
CA ASN A 69 1.38 3.57 -11.29
C ASN A 69 1.44 2.03 -11.19
N LYS A 70 2.50 1.42 -11.72
CA LYS A 70 2.71 -0.03 -11.62
C LYS A 70 2.92 -0.44 -10.17
N LEU A 71 3.79 0.27 -9.43
CA LEU A 71 4.00 0.00 -8.01
C LEU A 71 2.70 0.10 -7.18
N PHE A 72 1.86 1.10 -7.47
CA PHE A 72 0.57 1.26 -6.81
C PHE A 72 -0.38 0.11 -7.12
N GLU A 73 -0.47 -0.29 -8.39
CA GLU A 73 -1.33 -1.39 -8.82
C GLU A 73 -0.91 -2.72 -8.17
N GLU A 74 0.37 -3.08 -8.27
CA GLU A 74 0.91 -4.31 -7.68
C GLU A 74 0.69 -4.35 -6.17
N ALA A 75 0.94 -3.25 -5.45
CA ALA A 75 0.72 -3.18 -4.01
C ALA A 75 -0.77 -3.31 -3.64
N ILE A 76 -1.68 -2.67 -4.40
CA ILE A 76 -3.13 -2.81 -4.18
C ILE A 76 -3.56 -4.26 -4.41
N LEU A 77 -3.14 -4.88 -5.52
CA LEU A 77 -3.50 -6.26 -5.86
C LEU A 77 -2.94 -7.26 -4.84
N ALA A 78 -1.71 -7.05 -4.37
CA ALA A 78 -1.12 -7.86 -3.31
C ALA A 78 -1.87 -7.73 -1.98
N MET A 79 -2.31 -6.53 -1.59
CA MET A 79 -3.12 -6.35 -0.38
C MET A 79 -4.51 -6.98 -0.53
N ARG A 80 -5.13 -6.90 -1.72
CA ARG A 80 -6.43 -7.53 -2.02
C ARG A 80 -6.37 -9.05 -1.91
N SER A 81 -5.28 -9.67 -2.36
CA SER A 81 -5.16 -11.13 -2.40
C SER A 81 -5.12 -11.78 -1.01
N CYS A 82 -4.82 -11.02 0.04
CA CYS A 82 -4.72 -11.52 1.41
C CYS A 82 -5.67 -10.86 2.42
N GLU A 83 -6.41 -9.79 2.06
CA GLU A 83 -7.24 -9.04 3.01
C GLU A 83 -8.25 -9.93 3.76
N GLU A 84 -9.02 -10.75 3.04
CA GLU A 84 -10.03 -11.63 3.64
C GLU A 84 -9.39 -12.66 4.58
N HIS A 85 -8.29 -13.29 4.15
CA HIS A 85 -7.57 -14.26 4.97
C HIS A 85 -7.05 -13.61 6.26
N ILE A 86 -6.41 -12.45 6.16
CA ILE A 86 -5.91 -11.70 7.33
C ILE A 86 -7.06 -11.30 8.26
N ASN A 87 -8.18 -10.83 7.73
CA ASN A 87 -9.34 -10.45 8.55
C ASN A 87 -9.87 -11.67 9.33
N ASN A 88 -9.98 -12.84 8.69
CA ASN A 88 -10.41 -14.07 9.34
C ASN A 88 -9.45 -14.49 10.47
N GLU A 89 -8.13 -14.42 10.24
CA GLU A 89 -7.13 -14.71 11.26
C GLU A 89 -7.20 -13.72 12.44
N MET A 90 -7.38 -12.42 12.16
CA MET A 90 -7.51 -11.39 13.19
C MET A 90 -8.79 -11.55 14.03
N GLU A 91 -9.90 -11.94 13.41
CA GLU A 91 -11.12 -12.29 14.13
C GLU A 91 -10.95 -13.50 15.03
N ALA A 92 -10.22 -14.54 14.58
CA ALA A 92 -9.93 -15.71 15.40
C ALA A 92 -9.04 -15.35 16.60
N TYR A 93 -8.05 -14.47 16.40
CA TYR A 93 -7.17 -13.99 17.47
C TYR A 93 -7.90 -13.18 18.54
N THR A 94 -8.86 -12.34 18.15
CA THR A 94 -9.60 -11.45 19.07
C THR A 94 -10.73 -12.13 19.84
N LYS A 95 -11.14 -13.33 19.42
CA LYS A 95 -12.16 -14.15 20.10
C LYS A 95 -11.58 -15.09 21.18
N ASN A 96 -10.25 -15.16 21.30
CA ASN A 96 -9.51 -15.91 22.34
C ASN A 96 -9.00 -14.97 23.44
#